data_AF-A0A9P9XSM9-F1
#
_entry.id   AF-A0A9P9XSM9-F1
#
_cell.length_a   1.000
_cell.length_b   1.000
_cell.length_c   1.000
_cell.angle_alpha   90.00
_cell.angle_beta   90.00
_cell.angle_gamma   90.00
#
_symmetry.space_group_name_H-M   'P 1'
#
loop_
_entity.id
_entity.type
_entity.pdbx_description
1 polymer ?
#
loop_
_entity_poly.entity_id
_entity_poly.type
_entity_poly.pdbx_seq_one_letter_code
_entity_poly.pdbx_strand_id
1 'polypeptide(L)'
;MAVNKPKNIDDDDLMEGKEIITRPMDQPTCMSFALQRIHLAEVFRASLEQTQCAGLSPEAIGYQQVQELDTQLVRFWDDTPAFLRLDHVSGGMKDDQAIMRIQRYVLQVFVHGQRCRIHLPFLARGA
;
A
#
# COMPACT_ATOMS: atom_id res chain seq x y z
N MET A 1 -15.17 7.06 -6.29
CA MET A 1 -15.39 6.68 -7.71
C MET A 1 -15.73 5.21 -7.78
N ALA A 2 -16.75 4.82 -8.55
CA ALA A 2 -17.07 3.41 -8.80
C ALA A 2 -16.20 2.90 -9.95
N VAL A 3 -14.99 2.44 -9.62
CA VAL A 3 -14.06 1.83 -10.59
C VAL A 3 -13.88 0.37 -10.18
N ASN A 4 -13.94 -0.53 -11.16
CA ASN A 4 -13.61 -1.94 -10.93
C ASN A 4 -12.11 -2.05 -10.62
N LYS A 5 -11.78 -2.45 -9.39
CA LYS A 5 -10.39 -2.69 -8.99
C LYS A 5 -9.84 -3.93 -9.69
N PRO A 6 -8.53 -4.00 -9.96
CA PRO A 6 -7.90 -5.23 -10.39
C PRO A 6 -8.18 -6.38 -9.40
N LYS A 7 -8.19 -7.61 -9.91
CA LYS A 7 -8.41 -8.83 -9.12
C LYS A 7 -7.05 -9.41 -8.69
N ASN A 8 -7.03 -10.11 -7.56
CA ASN A 8 -5.86 -10.90 -7.14
C ASN A 8 -5.86 -12.23 -7.90
N ILE A 9 -5.15 -12.29 -9.02
CA ILE A 9 -5.12 -13.43 -9.93
C ILE A 9 -3.75 -13.49 -10.61
N ASP A 10 -3.28 -14.69 -10.97
CA ASP A 10 -2.08 -14.86 -11.78
C ASP A 10 -2.42 -14.74 -13.27
N ASP A 11 -1.47 -14.24 -14.07
CA ASP A 11 -1.65 -14.10 -15.52
C ASP A 11 -1.93 -15.45 -16.20
N ASP A 12 -1.35 -16.55 -15.69
CA ASP A 12 -1.56 -17.91 -16.20
C ASP A 12 -3.01 -18.40 -16.04
N ASP A 13 -3.76 -17.82 -15.10
CA ASP A 13 -5.19 -18.15 -14.88
C ASP A 13 -6.11 -17.36 -15.84
N LEU A 14 -5.58 -16.38 -16.59
CA LEU A 14 -6.33 -15.55 -17.53
C LEU A 14 -6.43 -16.20 -18.92
N MET A 15 -7.20 -17.28 -19.02
CA MET A 15 -7.40 -18.03 -20.25
C MET A 15 -8.75 -17.71 -20.92
N GLU A 16 -8.75 -17.56 -22.25
CA GLU A 16 -9.97 -17.27 -23.02
C GLU A 16 -11.03 -18.38 -22.83
N GLY A 17 -12.28 -17.97 -22.60
CA GLY A 17 -13.41 -18.87 -22.39
C GLY A 17 -13.47 -19.54 -21.01
N LYS A 18 -12.51 -19.30 -20.11
CA LYS A 18 -12.57 -19.75 -18.71
C LYS A 18 -13.12 -18.66 -17.79
N GLU A 19 -13.78 -19.10 -16.73
CA GLU A 19 -14.25 -18.20 -15.67
C GLU A 19 -13.05 -17.61 -14.90
N ILE A 20 -13.07 -16.30 -14.68
CA ILE A 20 -12.02 -15.58 -13.94
C ILE A 20 -12.27 -15.70 -12.44
N ILE A 21 -11.58 -16.65 -11.80
CA ILE A 21 -11.69 -16.89 -10.36
C ILE A 21 -10.64 -16.06 -9.63
N THR A 22 -11.08 -15.17 -8.75
CA THR A 22 -10.19 -14.34 -7.93
C THR A 22 -9.70 -15.12 -6.73
N ARG A 23 -8.41 -14.98 -6.39
CA ARG A 23 -7.81 -15.58 -5.20
C ARG A 23 -7.97 -14.69 -3.97
N PRO A 24 -8.05 -15.27 -2.76
CA PRO A 24 -7.99 -14.51 -1.51
C PRO A 24 -6.76 -13.60 -1.40
N MET A 25 -6.86 -12.45 -0.72
CA MET A 25 -5.77 -11.46 -0.64
C MET A 25 -4.55 -11.92 0.18
N ASP A 26 -4.73 -12.92 1.03
CA ASP A 26 -3.67 -13.60 1.80
C ASP A 26 -2.92 -14.65 0.97
N GLN A 27 -3.39 -14.96 -0.24
CA GLN A 27 -2.68 -15.81 -1.19
C GLN A 27 -1.85 -14.97 -2.18
N PRO A 28 -0.53 -15.25 -2.31
CA PRO A 28 0.32 -14.53 -3.24
C PRO A 28 -0.06 -14.82 -4.70
N THR A 29 -0.06 -13.77 -5.51
CA THR A 29 -0.17 -13.78 -6.98
C THR A 29 0.77 -12.73 -7.58
N CYS A 30 0.95 -12.74 -8.89
CA CYS A 30 1.68 -11.67 -9.60
C CYS A 30 1.06 -10.28 -9.35
N MET A 31 -0.24 -10.21 -9.04
CA MET A 31 -0.98 -8.97 -8.79
C MET A 31 -0.92 -8.46 -7.35
N SER A 32 -0.48 -9.27 -6.38
CA SER A 32 -0.55 -8.89 -4.96
C SER A 32 0.17 -7.59 -4.63
N PHE A 33 1.38 -7.38 -5.17
CA PHE A 33 2.14 -6.15 -4.95
C PHE A 33 1.46 -4.92 -5.59
N ALA A 34 0.92 -5.07 -6.80
CA ALA A 34 0.21 -3.98 -7.47
C ALA A 34 -1.05 -3.57 -6.70
N LEU A 35 -1.79 -4.55 -6.17
CA LEU A 35 -2.97 -4.30 -5.34
C LEU A 35 -2.63 -3.55 -4.05
N GLN A 36 -1.56 -3.93 -3.36
CA GLN A 36 -1.12 -3.21 -2.16
C GLN A 36 -0.68 -1.77 -2.47
N ARG A 37 -0.04 -1.54 -3.62
CA ARG A 37 0.29 -0.17 -4.06
C ARG A 37 -0.93 0.68 -4.36
N ILE A 38 -1.97 0.09 -4.98
CA ILE A 38 -3.25 0.77 -5.21
C ILE A 38 -3.89 1.12 -3.86
N HIS A 39 -3.93 0.17 -2.93
CA HIS A 39 -4.51 0.40 -1.61
C HIS A 39 -3.77 1.52 -0.85
N LEU A 40 -2.43 1.53 -0.89
CA LEU A 40 -1.62 2.61 -0.33
C LEU A 40 -1.93 3.98 -0.99
N ALA A 41 -2.08 4.02 -2.31
CA ALA A 41 -2.44 5.24 -3.02
C ALA A 41 -3.84 5.75 -2.63
N GLU A 42 -4.77 4.85 -2.33
CA GLU A 42 -6.11 5.21 -1.85
C GLU A 42 -6.09 5.82 -0.46
N VAL A 43 -5.19 5.38 0.43
CA VAL A 43 -4.97 6.01 1.75
C VAL A 43 -4.57 7.49 1.57
N PHE A 44 -3.57 7.76 0.71
CA PHE A 44 -3.15 9.14 0.43
C PHE A 44 -4.24 9.97 -0.23
N ARG A 45 -4.96 9.40 -1.20
CA ARG A 45 -6.07 10.09 -1.87
C ARG A 45 -7.16 10.47 -0.86
N ALA A 46 -7.56 9.54 0.01
CA ALA A 46 -8.59 9.80 1.02
C ALA A 46 -8.17 10.93 1.98
N SER A 47 -6.89 10.95 2.41
CA SER A 47 -6.34 12.04 3.22
C SER A 47 -6.33 13.39 2.49
N LEU A 48 -6.00 13.39 1.20
CA LEU A 48 -6.00 14.60 0.39
C LEU A 48 -7.42 15.14 0.15
N GLU A 49 -8.38 14.25 -0.09
CA GLU A 49 -9.80 14.60 -0.24
C GLU A 49 -10.35 15.23 1.06
N GLN A 50 -9.99 14.70 2.23
CA GLN A 50 -10.37 15.30 3.51
C GLN A 50 -9.82 16.72 3.67
N THR A 51 -8.55 16.93 3.31
CA THR A 51 -7.90 18.26 3.34
C THR A 51 -8.58 19.24 2.38
N GLN A 52 -8.88 18.82 1.15
CA GLN A 52 -9.55 19.64 0.15
C GLN A 52 -10.99 19.98 0.55
N CYS A 53 -11.76 19.01 1.06
CA CYS A 53 -13.10 19.24 1.57
C CYS A 53 -13.12 20.22 2.75
N ALA A 54 -12.06 20.24 3.57
CA ALA A 54 -11.90 21.20 4.66
C ALA A 54 -11.46 22.60 4.18
N GLY A 55 -11.21 22.81 2.88
CA GLY A 55 -10.78 24.09 2.32
C GLY A 55 -9.37 24.52 2.76
N LEU A 56 -8.54 23.59 3.24
CA LEU A 56 -7.20 23.88 3.73
C LEU A 56 -6.21 23.92 2.56
N SER A 57 -5.32 24.92 2.55
CA SER A 57 -4.15 24.88 1.66
C SER A 57 -3.19 23.78 2.12
N PRO A 58 -2.36 23.20 1.24
CA PRO A 58 -1.35 22.22 1.63
C PRO A 58 -0.40 22.71 2.73
N GLU A 59 -0.16 24.02 2.81
CA GLU A 59 0.64 24.67 3.86
C GLU A 59 -0.11 24.82 5.19
N ALA A 60 -1.44 24.76 5.16
CA ALA A 60 -2.34 24.85 6.32
C ALA A 60 -2.66 23.47 6.94
N ILE A 61 -2.06 22.38 6.43
CA ILE A 61 -2.19 21.06 7.04
C ILE A 61 -1.61 21.12 8.45
N GLY A 62 -2.49 20.95 9.45
CA GLY A 62 -2.11 20.89 10.85
C GLY A 62 -1.43 19.57 11.20
N TYR A 63 -0.76 19.55 12.36
CA TYR A 63 -0.11 18.33 12.84
C TYR A 63 -1.10 17.19 13.10
N GLN A 64 -2.34 17.51 13.48
CA GLN A 64 -3.40 16.51 13.70
C GLN A 64 -3.66 15.69 12.43
N GLN A 65 -3.78 16.33 11.26
CA GLN A 65 -3.98 15.63 9.99
C GLN A 65 -2.78 14.73 9.64
N VAL A 66 -1.56 15.14 10.00
CA VAL A 66 -0.37 14.30 9.87
C VAL A 66 -0.46 13.05 10.75
N GLN A 67 -0.92 13.19 11.99
CA GLN A 67 -1.12 12.05 12.90
C GLN A 67 -2.22 11.10 12.41
N GLU A 68 -3.30 11.64 11.84
CA GLU A 68 -4.38 10.86 11.23
C GLU A 68 -3.87 10.05 10.02
N LEU A 69 -3.07 10.67 9.15
CA LEU A 69 -2.44 9.98 8.02
C LEU A 69 -1.43 8.92 8.50
N ASP A 70 -0.59 9.21 9.50
CA ASP A 70 0.33 8.21 10.06
C ASP A 70 -0.43 6.99 10.61
N THR A 71 -1.54 7.23 11.32
CA THR A 71 -2.41 6.17 11.83
C THR A 71 -2.96 5.29 10.71
N GLN A 72 -3.37 5.89 9.59
CA GLN A 72 -3.84 5.14 8.41
C GLN A 72 -2.72 4.32 7.75
N LEU A 73 -1.50 4.87 7.69
CA LEU A 73 -0.33 4.15 7.16
C LEU A 73 0.08 2.97 8.05
N VAL A 74 -0.02 3.12 9.38
CA VAL A 74 0.20 2.02 10.33
C VAL A 74 -0.84 0.92 10.12
N ARG A 75 -2.13 1.26 10.05
CA ARG A 75 -3.19 0.27 9.78
C ARG A 75 -2.99 -0.44 8.46
N PHE A 76 -2.69 0.30 7.38
CA PHE A 76 -2.34 -0.29 6.08
C PHE A 76 -1.21 -1.32 6.20
N TRP A 77 -0.15 -0.99 6.95
CA TRP A 77 0.98 -1.89 7.14
C TRP A 77 0.63 -3.12 7.97
N ASP A 78 -0.16 -2.95 9.02
CA ASP A 78 -0.60 -4.05 9.88
C ASP A 78 -1.52 -5.03 9.11
N ASP A 79 -2.37 -4.51 8.22
CA ASP A 79 -3.26 -5.29 7.35
C ASP A 79 -2.56 -5.85 6.10
N THR A 80 -1.28 -5.50 5.88
CA THR A 80 -0.52 -5.98 4.71
C THR A 80 -0.31 -7.49 4.80
N PRO A 81 -0.58 -8.26 3.71
CA PRO A 81 -0.42 -9.71 3.71
C PRO A 81 0.98 -10.15 4.14
N ALA A 82 1.05 -11.19 4.97
CA ALA A 82 2.30 -11.65 5.57
C ALA A 82 3.40 -11.91 4.53
N PHE A 83 3.05 -12.49 3.38
CA PHE A 83 4.02 -12.80 2.32
C PHE A 83 4.68 -11.55 1.67
N LEU A 84 4.14 -10.34 1.89
CA LEU A 84 4.73 -9.06 1.46
C LEU A 84 5.50 -8.35 2.58
N ARG A 85 5.61 -8.94 3.77
CA ARG A 85 6.43 -8.42 4.88
C ARG A 85 7.83 -9.05 4.86
N LEU A 86 8.84 -8.30 5.32
CA LEU A 86 10.24 -8.77 5.28
C LEU A 86 10.51 -9.94 6.23
N ASP A 87 9.76 -10.06 7.32
CA ASP A 87 9.87 -11.11 8.33
C ASP A 87 9.28 -12.46 7.88
N HIS A 88 8.60 -12.51 6.75
CA HIS A 88 8.00 -13.73 6.25
C HIS A 88 9.01 -14.66 5.57
N VAL A 89 9.22 -15.83 6.18
CA VAL A 89 10.02 -16.92 5.62
C VAL A 89 9.18 -17.68 4.60
N SER A 90 9.46 -17.47 3.31
CA SER A 90 8.81 -18.21 2.22
C SER A 90 9.49 -19.56 1.98
N GLY A 91 8.71 -20.64 1.93
CA GLY A 91 9.19 -21.99 1.58
C GLY A 91 9.22 -22.32 0.08
N GLY A 92 9.04 -21.33 -0.82
CA GLY A 92 8.82 -21.53 -2.26
C GLY A 92 10.08 -21.62 -3.15
N MET A 93 9.88 -21.76 -4.47
CA MET A 93 10.96 -21.87 -5.48
C MET A 93 11.84 -20.61 -5.58
N LYS A 94 13.11 -20.76 -5.97
CA LYS A 94 14.15 -19.72 -5.86
C LYS A 94 13.89 -18.44 -6.66
N ASP A 95 13.28 -18.52 -7.84
CA ASP A 95 13.11 -17.36 -8.73
C ASP A 95 11.94 -16.45 -8.31
N ASP A 96 10.80 -17.03 -7.94
CA ASP A 96 9.67 -16.28 -7.37
C ASP A 96 10.05 -15.57 -6.07
N GLN A 97 11.00 -16.14 -5.32
CA GLN A 97 11.52 -15.50 -4.12
C GLN A 97 12.29 -14.21 -4.42
N ALA A 98 12.99 -14.08 -5.54
CA ALA A 98 13.79 -12.88 -5.82
C ALA A 98 12.90 -11.66 -6.12
N ILE A 99 11.92 -11.82 -7.01
CA ILE A 99 10.95 -10.76 -7.33
C ILE A 99 10.13 -10.41 -6.09
N MET A 100 9.62 -11.41 -5.38
CA MET A 100 8.86 -11.20 -4.15
C MET A 100 9.69 -10.44 -3.11
N ARG A 101 10.98 -10.78 -2.92
CA ARG A 101 11.87 -10.04 -2.01
C ARG A 101 11.98 -8.57 -2.40
N ILE A 102 12.20 -8.25 -3.67
CA ILE A 102 12.25 -6.86 -4.14
C ILE A 102 10.93 -6.15 -3.83
N GLN A 103 9.79 -6.77 -4.12
CA GLN A 103 8.47 -6.21 -3.85
C GLN A 103 8.27 -5.91 -2.35
N ARG A 104 8.71 -6.81 -1.45
CA ARG A 104 8.69 -6.58 0.01
C ARG A 104 9.49 -5.33 0.40
N TYR A 105 10.72 -5.22 -0.10
CA TYR A 105 11.57 -4.06 0.18
C TYR A 105 10.95 -2.77 -0.35
N VAL A 106 10.46 -2.77 -1.59
CA VAL A 106 9.85 -1.58 -2.20
C VAL A 106 8.62 -1.14 -1.42
N LEU A 107 7.74 -2.07 -1.04
CA LEU A 107 6.54 -1.73 -0.26
C LEU A 107 6.92 -1.13 1.09
N GLN A 108 7.88 -1.74 1.79
CA GLN A 108 8.35 -1.25 3.08
C GLN A 108 8.98 0.14 2.98
N VAL A 109 9.85 0.36 2.00
CA VAL A 109 10.47 1.67 1.75
C VAL A 109 9.41 2.71 1.43
N PHE A 110 8.37 2.37 0.66
CA PHE A 110 7.27 3.30 0.38
C PHE A 110 6.52 3.68 1.65
N VAL A 111 6.06 2.72 2.45
CA VAL A 111 5.27 3.03 3.65
C VAL A 111 6.10 3.84 4.64
N HIS A 112 7.27 3.35 5.06
CA HIS A 112 8.07 4.04 6.08
C HIS A 112 8.69 5.33 5.56
N GLY A 113 9.06 5.40 4.27
CA GLY A 113 9.54 6.62 3.64
C GLY A 113 8.49 7.72 3.65
N GLN A 114 7.22 7.38 3.38
CA GLN A 114 6.14 8.37 3.47
C GLN A 114 5.88 8.81 4.90
N ARG A 115 5.90 7.90 5.88
CA ARG A 115 5.79 8.26 7.31
C ARG A 115 6.86 9.28 7.72
N CYS A 116 8.13 9.04 7.37
CA CYS A 116 9.19 10.01 7.62
C CYS A 116 8.91 11.36 6.93
N ARG A 117 8.48 11.32 5.67
CA ARG A 117 8.24 12.51 4.86
C ARG A 117 7.10 13.38 5.41
N ILE A 118 6.00 12.79 5.87
CA ILE A 118 4.85 13.58 6.38
C ILE A 118 5.18 14.29 7.71
N HIS A 119 6.10 13.73 8.51
CA HIS A 119 6.53 14.33 9.77
C HIS A 119 7.68 15.33 9.62
N LEU A 120 8.49 15.22 8.56
CA LEU A 120 9.69 16.05 8.36
C LEU A 120 9.45 17.57 8.48
N PRO A 121 8.37 18.16 7.92
CA PRO A 121 8.12 19.60 8.06
C PRO A 121 7.91 20.05 9.51
N PHE A 122 7.46 19.17 10.40
CA PHE A 122 7.22 19.51 11.81
C PHE A 122 8.46 19.27 12.66
N LEU A 123 9.27 18.27 12.34
CA LEU A 123 10.58 18.08 12.95
C LEU A 123 11.50 19.29 12.72
N ALA A 124 11.53 19.81 11.48
CA ALA A 124 12.35 20.96 11.13
C ALA A 124 11.92 22.28 11.81
N ARG A 125 10.66 22.36 12.27
CA ARG A 125 10.09 23.55 12.93
C ARG A 125 10.31 23.56 14.46
N GLY A 126 10.88 22.49 15.03
CA GLY A 126 11.31 22.45 16.44
C GLY A 126 10.23 22.20 17.49
N ALA A 127 8.96 22.16 17.10
CA ALA A 127 7.78 22.26 17.99
C ALA A 127 7.71 23.60 18.76
#